data_AF-A0AAN1UIT3-F1
#
_entry.id   AF-A0AAN1UIT3-F1
#
_cell.length_a   1.000
_cell.length_b   1.000
_cell.length_c   1.000
_cell.angle_alpha   90.00
_cell.angle_beta   90.00
_cell.angle_gamma   90.00
#
_symmetry.space_group_name_H-M   'P 1'
#
loop_
_entity.id
_entity.type
_entity.pdbx_description
1 polymer ?
#
loop_
_entity_poly.entity_id
_entity_poly.type
_entity_poly.pdbx_seq_one_letter_code
_entity_poly.pdbx_strand_id
1 'polypeptide(L)' 'MTNKELVEQAKNLSAARDNLQMAIDYLDMVSASVNSGDTWAGAFFFSDHRAGNVVENMQKVADSIMAVSNNICPED' A
#
# COMPACT_ATOMS: atom_id res chain seq x y z
N MET A 1 22.36 -12.72 8.78
CA MET A 1 21.19 -12.15 9.50
C MET A 1 20.92 -12.92 10.78
N THR A 2 20.58 -12.23 11.88
CA THR A 2 20.22 -12.78 13.20
C THR A 2 18.70 -12.95 13.34
N ASN A 3 18.26 -13.72 14.34
CA ASN A 3 16.82 -13.85 14.65
C ASN A 3 16.16 -12.49 14.97
N LYS A 4 16.89 -11.57 15.61
CA LYS A 4 16.38 -10.24 15.91
C LYS A 4 16.15 -9.42 14.64
N GLU A 5 17.08 -9.48 13.70
CA GLU A 5 16.97 -8.82 12.39
C GLU A 5 15.81 -9.41 11.56
N LEU A 6 15.63 -10.74 11.58
CA LEU A 6 14.49 -11.39 10.92
C LEU A 6 13.14 -10.93 11.49
N VAL A 7 13.03 -10.79 12.81
CA VAL A 7 11.82 -10.27 13.48
C VAL A 7 11.55 -8.81 13.07
N GLU A 8 12.60 -8.01 12.88
CA GLU A 8 12.47 -6.63 12.41
C GLU A 8 11.98 -6.56 10.96
N GLN A 9 12.53 -7.40 10.07
CA GLN A 9 12.03 -7.49 8.69
C GLN A 9 10.57 -7.97 8.63
N ALA A 10 10.17 -8.91 9.48
CA ALA A 10 8.78 -9.37 9.56
C ALA A 10 7.81 -8.25 10.00
N LYS A 11 8.24 -7.37 10.91
CA LYS A 11 7.46 -6.19 11.31
C LYS A 11 7.31 -5.19 10.15
N ASN A 12 8.39 -4.95 9.41
CA ASN A 12 8.36 -4.07 8.24
C ASN A 12 7.41 -4.62 7.15
N LEU A 13 7.44 -5.93 6.88
CA LEU A 13 6.49 -6.59 5.97
C LEU A 13 5.04 -6.50 6.47
N SER A 14 4.82 -6.63 7.78
CA SER A 14 3.47 -6.50 8.35
C SER A 14 2.92 -5.09 8.16
N ALA A 15 3.74 -4.06 8.40
CA ALA A 15 3.35 -2.67 8.16
C ALA A 15 3.09 -2.39 6.66
N ALA A 16 3.91 -2.96 5.76
CA ALA A 16 3.69 -2.86 4.32
C ALA A 16 2.36 -3.53 3.91
N ARG A 17 2.05 -4.70 4.46
CA ARG A 17 0.77 -5.36 4.23
C ARG A 17 -0.41 -4.50 4.69
N ASP A 18 -0.34 -3.90 5.87
CA ASP A 18 -1.43 -3.08 6.41
C ASP A 18 -1.68 -1.84 5.54
N ASN A 19 -0.61 -1.20 5.06
CA ASN A 19 -0.71 -0.08 4.10
C ASN A 19 -1.34 -0.51 2.77
N LEU A 20 -0.98 -1.69 2.26
CA LEU A 20 -1.57 -2.25 1.05
C LEU A 20 -3.07 -2.53 1.22
N GLN A 21 -3.46 -3.13 2.35
CA GLN A 21 -4.86 -3.41 2.65
C GLN A 21 -5.68 -2.12 2.70
N MET A 22 -5.17 -1.07 3.34
CA MET A 22 -5.84 0.22 3.39
C MET A 22 -6.05 0.83 2.00
N ALA A 23 -5.07 0.69 1.10
CA ALA A 23 -5.20 1.15 -0.28
C ALA A 23 -6.26 0.35 -1.05
N ILE A 24 -6.31 -0.97 -0.87
CA ILE A 24 -7.32 -1.86 -1.47
C ILE A 24 -8.72 -1.49 -0.97
N ASP A 25 -8.91 -1.42 0.34
CA ASP A 25 -10.21 -1.11 0.96
C ASP A 25 -10.75 0.24 0.46
N TYR A 26 -9.85 1.22 0.27
CA TYR A 26 -10.23 2.52 -0.23
C TYR A 26 -10.66 2.48 -1.71
N LEU A 27 -9.93 1.76 -2.56
CA LEU A 27 -10.29 1.56 -3.97
C LEU A 27 -11.61 0.78 -4.11
N ASP A 28 -11.83 -0.25 -3.28
CA ASP A 28 -13.05 -1.03 -3.26
C ASP A 28 -14.26 -0.17 -2.85
N MET A 29 -14.11 0.68 -1.84
CA MET A 29 -15.16 1.63 -1.44
C MET A 29 -15.53 2.56 -2.60
N VAL A 30 -14.55 3.19 -3.26
CA VAL A 30 -14.79 4.11 -4.39
C VAL A 30 -15.46 3.36 -5.55
N SER A 31 -14.96 2.15 -5.87
CA SER A 31 -15.53 1.30 -6.92
C SER A 31 -16.99 0.93 -6.64
N ALA A 32 -17.30 0.54 -5.41
CA ALA A 32 -18.67 0.22 -5.00
C ALA A 32 -19.60 1.43 -5.10
N SER A 33 -19.16 2.61 -4.66
CA SER A 33 -19.94 3.86 -4.80
C SER A 33 -20.23 4.17 -6.27
N VAL A 34 -19.22 4.14 -7.13
CA VAL A 34 -19.39 4.39 -8.57
C VAL A 34 -20.33 3.37 -9.21
N ASN A 35 -20.17 2.08 -8.90
CA ASN A 35 -21.01 1.00 -9.43
C ASN A 35 -22.47 1.08 -8.93
N SER A 36 -22.72 1.72 -7.79
CA SER A 36 -24.06 2.01 -7.28
C SER A 36 -24.72 3.24 -7.92
N GLY A 37 -24.03 3.92 -8.84
CA GLY A 37 -24.51 5.09 -9.57
C GLY A 37 -24.03 6.43 -9.00
N ASP A 38 -23.21 6.42 -7.94
CA ASP A 38 -22.60 7.63 -7.39
C ASP A 38 -21.37 8.04 -8.22
N THR A 39 -21.63 8.69 -9.35
CA THR A 39 -20.60 9.22 -10.24
C THR A 39 -19.79 10.36 -9.61
N TRP A 40 -20.33 11.02 -8.57
CA TRP A 40 -19.63 12.05 -7.82
C TRP A 40 -18.50 11.45 -6.99
N ALA A 41 -18.68 10.27 -6.39
CA ALA A 41 -17.60 9.57 -5.69
C ALA A 41 -16.38 9.30 -6.59
N GLY A 42 -16.60 8.90 -7.83
CA GLY A 42 -15.54 8.71 -8.81
C GLY A 42 -14.87 10.03 -9.22
N ALA A 43 -15.66 11.07 -9.49
CA ALA A 43 -15.12 12.39 -9.83
C ALA A 43 -14.30 12.98 -8.67
N PHE A 44 -14.82 12.88 -7.45
CA PHE A 44 -14.18 13.37 -6.23
C PHE A 44 -12.86 12.65 -5.94
N PHE A 45 -12.81 11.32 -6.16
CA PHE A 45 -11.57 10.55 -6.03
C PHE A 45 -10.42 11.10 -6.87
N PHE A 46 -10.70 11.55 -8.09
CA PHE A 46 -9.69 12.15 -8.97
C PHE A 46 -9.47 13.64 -8.67
N SER A 47 -10.53 14.43 -8.43
CA SER A 47 -10.40 15.88 -8.26
C SER A 47 -9.78 16.31 -6.94
N ASP A 48 -9.95 15.51 -5.88
CA ASP A 48 -9.39 15.76 -4.54
C ASP A 48 -8.01 15.08 -4.35
N HIS A 49 -7.34 14.71 -5.46
CA HIS A 49 -6.01 14.08 -5.46
C HIS A 49 -5.92 12.77 -4.65
N ARG A 50 -7.05 12.09 -4.40
CA ARG A 50 -7.07 10.85 -3.61
C ARG A 50 -6.47 9.66 -4.33
N ALA A 51 -6.52 9.68 -5.66
CA ALA A 51 -5.72 8.79 -6.50
C ALA A 51 -4.21 8.93 -6.20
N GLY A 52 -3.74 10.15 -5.94
CA GLY A 52 -2.36 10.41 -5.52
C GLY A 52 -2.00 9.74 -4.21
N ASN A 53 -2.88 9.82 -3.20
CA ASN A 53 -2.68 9.15 -1.91
C ASN A 53 -2.56 7.62 -2.05
N VAL A 54 -3.35 7.02 -2.94
CA VAL A 54 -3.26 5.58 -3.25
C VAL A 54 -1.91 5.25 -3.87
N VAL A 55 -1.46 6.04 -4.85
CA VAL A 55 -0.15 5.87 -5.49
C VAL A 55 0.99 5.99 -4.48
N GLU A 56 0.96 7.01 -3.62
CA GLU A 56 1.97 7.18 -2.55
C GLU A 56 2.01 6.00 -1.59
N ASN A 57 0.84 5.47 -1.20
CA ASN A 57 0.78 4.30 -0.33
C ASN A 57 1.32 3.04 -1.03
N MET A 58 0.99 2.83 -2.31
CA MET A 58 1.55 1.72 -3.08
C MET A 58 3.07 1.83 -3.24
N GLN A 59 3.60 3.04 -3.43
CA GLN A 59 5.05 3.25 -3.48
C GLN A 59 5.71 2.89 -2.13
N LYS A 60 5.14 3.34 -1.00
CA LYS A 60 5.65 2.99 0.34
C LYS A 60 5.66 1.47 0.58
N VAL A 61 4.65 0.76 0.07
CA VAL A 61 4.59 -0.71 0.13
C VAL A 61 5.73 -1.32 -0.70
N ALA A 62 5.91 -0.87 -1.94
CA ALA A 62 6.97 -1.36 -2.82
C ALA A 62 8.37 -1.10 -2.22
N ASP A 63 8.61 0.09 -1.69
CA ASP A 63 9.87 0.47 -1.04
C ASP A 63 10.14 -0.41 0.20
N SER A 64 9.10 -0.68 1.00
CA SER A 64 9.23 -1.53 2.19
C SER A 64 9.55 -2.98 1.83
N ILE A 65 8.90 -3.53 0.79
CA ILE A 65 9.16 -4.89 0.30
C ILE A 65 10.59 -4.99 -0.24
N MET A 66 11.02 -3.99 -1.02
CA MET A 66 12.37 -3.95 -1.59
C MET A 66 13.45 -3.82 -0.51
N ALA A 67 13.23 -2.96 0.49
CA ALA A 67 14.13 -2.83 1.64
C ALA A 67 14.26 -4.15 2.41
N VAL A 68 13.14 -4.85 2.65
CA VAL A 68 13.15 -6.18 3.28
C VAL A 68 13.88 -7.20 2.40
N SER A 69 13.61 -7.20 1.10
CA SER A 69 14.28 -8.09 0.13
C SER A 69 15.79 -7.90 0.14
N ASN A 70 16.27 -6.66 0.05
CA ASN A 70 17.70 -6.33 0.04
C ASN A 70 18.38 -6.66 1.38
N ASN A 71 17.65 -6.56 2.49
CA ASN A 71 18.18 -6.98 3.79
C ASN A 71 18.36 -8.51 3.86
N ILE A 72 17.39 -9.28 3.33
CA ILE A 72 17.39 -10.76 3.37
C ILE A 72 18.37 -11.36 2.36
N CYS A 73 18.32 -10.85 1.13
CA CYS A 73 19.17 -11.24 0.01
C CYS A 73 19.84 -9.98 -0.53
N PRO A 74 20.92 -9.49 0.12
CA PRO A 74 21.71 -8.41 -0.44
C PRO A 74 22.27 -8.86 -1.78
N GLU A 75 22.22 -7.98 -2.79
CA GLU A 75 23.02 -8.21 -4.01
C GLU A 75 24.50 -8.17 -3.59
N ASP A 76 25.24 -9.24 -3.91
CA ASP A 76 26.64 -9.46 -3.54
C ASP A 76 27.58 -8.27 -3.85
#